data_AF-A0A8H6MGB5-F1
#
_entry.id   AF-A0A8H6MGB5-F1
#
_cell.length_a   1.000
_cell.length_b   1.000
_cell.length_c   1.000
_cell.angle_alpha   90.00
_cell.angle_beta   90.00
_cell.angle_gamma   90.00
#
_symmetry.space_group_name_H-M   'P 1'
#
loop_
_entity.id
_entity.type
_entity.pdbx_description
1 polymer ?
#
loop_
_entity_poly.entity_id
_entity_poly.type
_entity_poly.pdbx_seq_one_letter_code
_entity_poly.pdbx_strand_id
1 'polypeptide(L)'
;MMYFMPAEFNVQHIEIKPNNVLSPLDKAFAFLNYPFPPGTASVNPSVNLVNSLNTVGITGPVRASITTEWAENDWQGVRAEFTRWSVNQKALNDKTAAVAEREATCCVGPYCQPHCYQLAEVVAQFLLYLGYPFP
;
A
#
# COMPACT_ATOMS: atom_id res chain seq x y z
N MET A 1 22.05 -6.92 -3.47
CA MET A 1 22.49 -6.88 -2.06
C MET A 1 22.97 -8.29 -1.76
N MET A 2 24.27 -8.48 -1.56
CA MET A 2 24.92 -9.81 -1.66
C MET A 2 24.94 -10.51 -0.29
N TYR A 3 23.77 -10.68 0.35
CA TYR A 3 23.67 -11.50 1.57
C TYR A 3 23.28 -12.93 1.17
N PHE A 4 24.22 -13.84 1.34
CA PHE A 4 24.01 -15.28 1.27
C PHE A 4 23.98 -15.83 2.70
N MET A 5 23.14 -16.83 2.96
CA MET A 5 23.07 -17.50 4.25
C MET A 5 23.12 -19.01 4.02
N PRO A 6 24.19 -19.70 4.46
CA PRO A 6 24.24 -21.16 4.47
C PRO A 6 23.11 -21.75 5.32
N ALA A 7 22.70 -22.98 5.01
CA ALA A 7 21.60 -23.67 5.69
C ALA A 7 21.86 -23.88 7.19
N GLU A 8 23.13 -23.93 7.58
CA GLU A 8 23.57 -24.09 8.97
C GLU A 8 23.27 -22.86 9.82
N PHE A 9 23.01 -21.70 9.19
CA PHE A 9 22.87 -20.42 9.87
C PHE A 9 21.40 -19.96 9.97
N ASN A 10 20.43 -20.78 9.57
CA ASN A 10 19.01 -20.51 9.80
C ASN A 10 18.24 -21.71 10.34
N VAL A 11 17.16 -21.43 11.09
CA VAL A 11 16.28 -22.42 11.74
C VAL A 11 15.57 -23.32 10.72
N GLN A 12 15.43 -22.84 9.48
CA GLN A 12 14.70 -23.53 8.41
C GLN A 12 15.59 -24.51 7.64
N HIS A 13 16.90 -24.56 7.91
CA HIS A 13 17.89 -25.35 7.18
C HIS A 13 17.82 -25.20 5.65
N ILE A 14 17.54 -23.99 5.18
CA ILE A 14 17.46 -23.69 3.75
C ILE A 14 18.69 -22.88 3.30
N GLU A 15 19.24 -23.21 2.15
CA GLU A 15 20.25 -22.37 1.53
C GLU A 15 19.56 -21.15 0.89
N ILE A 16 19.86 -19.94 1.37
CA ILE A 16 19.40 -18.71 0.71
C ILE A 16 20.42 -18.31 -0.33
N LYS A 17 20.11 -18.62 -1.59
CA LYS A 17 20.96 -18.30 -2.74
C LYS A 17 21.07 -16.79 -2.97
N PRO A 18 22.20 -16.30 -3.50
CA PRO A 18 22.36 -14.88 -3.84
C PRO A 18 21.28 -14.40 -4.81
N ASN A 19 20.66 -13.25 -4.51
CA ASN A 19 19.85 -12.53 -5.47
C ASN A 19 20.65 -11.32 -6.01
N ASN A 20 20.65 -11.18 -7.33
CA ASN A 20 21.25 -10.04 -8.03
C ASN A 20 20.19 -9.13 -8.65
N VAL A 21 18.91 -9.39 -8.35
CA VAL A 21 17.78 -8.73 -8.99
C VAL A 21 16.82 -8.28 -7.90
N LEU A 22 16.59 -6.96 -7.84
CA LEU A 22 15.52 -6.38 -7.04
C LEU A 22 14.17 -6.65 -7.70
N SER A 23 13.13 -6.84 -6.87
CA SER A 23 11.76 -6.95 -7.37
C SER A 23 11.36 -5.66 -8.10
N PRO A 24 10.36 -5.71 -9.01
CA PRO A 24 9.87 -4.50 -9.68
C PRO A 24 9.43 -3.41 -8.69
N LEU A 25 8.77 -3.81 -7.60
CA LEU A 25 8.31 -2.89 -6.55
C LEU A 25 9.48 -2.22 -5.83
N ASP A 26 10.49 -2.99 -5.43
CA ASP A 26 11.68 -2.44 -4.75
C ASP A 26 12.42 -1.45 -5.65
N LYS A 27 12.51 -1.74 -6.96
CA LYS A 27 13.10 -0.82 -7.95
C LYS A 27 12.32 0.49 -8.05
N ALA A 28 10.99 0.40 -8.08
CA ALA A 28 10.13 1.59 -8.13
C ALA A 28 10.24 2.43 -6.85
N PHE A 29 10.25 1.78 -5.68
CA PHE A 29 10.46 2.46 -4.40
C PHE A 29 11.84 3.12 -4.30
N ALA A 30 12.89 2.44 -4.76
CA ALA A 30 14.23 3.01 -4.80
C ALA A 30 14.28 4.25 -5.69
N PHE A 31 13.70 4.18 -6.89
CA PHE A 31 13.64 5.31 -7.83
C PHE A 31 12.85 6.51 -7.25
N LEU A 32 11.67 6.29 -6.70
CA LEU A 32 10.83 7.39 -6.18
C LEU A 32 11.42 8.07 -4.94
N ASN A 33 12.17 7.32 -4.12
CA ASN A 33 12.89 7.90 -2.98
C ASN A 33 14.21 8.54 -3.38
N TYR A 34 14.90 8.04 -4.39
CA TYR A 34 16.20 8.52 -4.82
C TYR A 34 16.18 8.67 -6.35
N PRO A 35 15.53 9.73 -6.85
CA PRO A 35 15.44 9.96 -8.27
C PRO A 35 16.82 10.30 -8.84
N PHE A 36 17.08 9.92 -10.08
CA PHE A 36 18.32 10.29 -10.75
C PHE A 36 18.35 11.81 -10.99
N PRO A 37 19.42 12.51 -10.60
CA PRO A 37 19.64 13.90 -11.01
C PRO A 37 19.54 14.08 -12.54
N PRO A 38 19.21 15.28 -13.02
CA PRO A 38 19.21 15.59 -14.44
C PRO A 38 20.53 15.18 -15.11
N GLY A 39 20.44 14.48 -16.25
CA GLY A 39 21.60 13.98 -16.99
C GLY A 39 22.22 12.67 -16.46
N THR A 40 21.69 12.09 -15.38
CA THR A 40 22.21 10.84 -14.78
C THR A 40 21.21 9.67 -14.83
N ALA A 41 20.35 9.68 -15.86
CA ALA A 41 19.32 8.65 -16.03
C ALA A 41 19.89 7.22 -16.00
N SER A 42 19.08 6.27 -15.56
CA SER A 42 19.46 4.86 -15.55
C SER A 42 19.82 4.37 -16.94
N VAL A 43 20.82 3.49 -17.02
CA VAL A 43 21.14 2.73 -18.24
C VAL A 43 19.96 1.86 -18.68
N ASN A 44 19.09 1.46 -17.74
CA ASN A 44 17.88 0.71 -18.05
C ASN A 44 16.71 1.68 -18.31
N PRO A 45 16.17 1.77 -19.54
CA PRO A 45 15.10 2.70 -19.88
C PRO A 45 13.78 2.38 -19.17
N SER A 46 13.60 1.15 -18.68
CA SER A 46 12.43 0.76 -17.90
C SER A 46 12.40 1.39 -16.50
N VAL A 47 13.53 1.89 -16.01
CA VAL A 47 13.64 2.59 -14.72
C VAL A 47 13.42 4.08 -14.96
N ASN A 48 12.14 4.47 -14.98
CA ASN A 48 11.71 5.84 -15.17
C ASN A 48 10.51 6.16 -14.26
N LEU A 49 10.13 7.44 -14.22
CA LEU A 49 9.02 7.90 -13.36
C LEU A 49 7.71 7.18 -13.67
N VAL A 50 7.31 7.13 -14.95
CA VAL A 50 6.01 6.59 -15.37
C VAL A 50 5.86 5.13 -14.94
N ASN A 51 6.88 4.32 -15.20
CA ASN A 51 6.89 2.91 -14.82
C ASN A 51 6.91 2.72 -13.31
N SER A 52 7.66 3.55 -12.58
CA SER A 52 7.69 3.49 -11.12
C SER A 52 6.32 3.79 -10.52
N LEU A 53 5.65 4.86 -10.98
CA LEU A 53 4.31 5.23 -10.52
C LEU A 53 3.28 4.16 -10.85
N ASN A 54 3.37 3.53 -12.03
CA ASN A 54 2.47 2.44 -12.42
C ASN A 54 2.70 1.19 -11.57
N THR A 55 3.96 0.85 -11.28
CA THR A 55 4.33 -0.33 -10.47
C THR A 55 3.82 -0.21 -9.04
N VAL A 56 3.89 1.00 -8.46
CA VAL A 56 3.39 1.27 -7.10
C VAL A 56 1.87 1.45 -7.07
N GLY A 57 1.23 1.70 -8.23
CA GLY A 57 -0.21 1.93 -8.33
C GLY A 57 -0.64 3.35 -7.92
N ILE A 58 0.25 4.33 -8.01
CA ILE A 58 -0.08 5.73 -7.71
C ILE A 58 -0.90 6.32 -8.86
N THR A 59 -2.11 6.77 -8.52
CA THR A 59 -3.08 7.36 -9.45
C THR A 59 -3.62 8.69 -8.93
N GLY A 60 -4.40 9.38 -9.76
CA GLY A 60 -5.13 10.58 -9.35
C GLY A 60 -4.23 11.79 -9.03
N PRO A 61 -4.66 12.68 -8.10
CA PRO A 61 -3.99 13.94 -7.82
C PRO A 61 -2.52 13.79 -7.38
N VAL A 62 -2.22 12.76 -6.58
CA VAL A 62 -0.85 12.50 -6.11
C VAL A 62 0.09 12.21 -7.28
N ARG A 63 -0.38 11.44 -8.27
CA ARG A 63 0.39 11.17 -9.49
C ARG A 63 0.73 12.48 -10.23
N ALA A 64 -0.25 13.37 -10.34
CA ALA A 64 -0.07 14.67 -10.98
C ALA A 64 0.96 15.51 -10.22
N SER A 65 0.83 15.63 -8.89
CA SER A 65 1.79 16.35 -8.05
C SER A 65 3.22 15.82 -8.22
N ILE A 66 3.44 14.51 -8.09
CA ILE A 66 4.78 13.92 -8.27
C ILE A 66 5.33 14.19 -9.68
N THR A 67 4.47 14.16 -10.70
CA THR A 67 4.90 14.43 -12.09
C THR A 67 5.31 15.89 -12.29
N THR A 68 4.63 16.83 -11.63
CA THR A 68 5.00 18.25 -11.63
C THR A 68 6.36 18.47 -10.97
N GLU A 69 6.56 17.96 -9.75
CA GLU A 69 7.84 18.09 -9.03
C GLU A 69 9.01 17.50 -9.85
N TRP A 70 8.77 16.36 -10.51
CA TRP A 70 9.75 15.74 -11.39
C TRP A 70 10.09 16.62 -12.61
N ALA A 71 9.08 17.23 -13.24
CA ALA A 71 9.29 18.12 -14.38
C ALA A 71 10.06 19.39 -14.00
N GLU A 72 9.92 19.84 -12.75
CA GLU A 72 10.66 20.97 -12.17
C GLU A 72 12.08 20.59 -11.74
N ASN A 73 12.46 19.31 -11.87
CA ASN A 73 13.71 18.73 -11.37
C ASN A 73 13.86 18.81 -9.84
N ASP A 74 12.74 18.95 -9.11
CA ASP A 74 12.72 18.91 -7.65
C ASP A 74 12.59 17.48 -7.13
N TRP A 75 13.75 16.84 -6.93
CA TRP A 75 13.83 15.50 -6.36
C TRP A 75 13.40 15.46 -4.87
N GLN A 76 13.49 16.58 -4.15
CA GLN A 76 13.04 16.68 -2.76
C GLN A 76 11.51 16.72 -2.72
N GLY A 77 10.89 17.50 -3.60
CA GLY A 77 9.45 17.54 -3.84
C GLY A 77 8.88 16.17 -4.19
N VAL A 78 9.48 15.47 -5.17
CA VAL A 78 9.10 14.09 -5.52
C VAL A 78 9.11 13.16 -4.31
N ARG A 79 10.19 13.18 -3.53
CA ARG A 79 10.32 12.35 -2.32
C ARG A 79 9.29 12.72 -1.26
N ALA A 80 9.05 14.01 -1.04
CA ALA A 80 8.10 14.49 -0.03
C ALA A 80 6.68 14.05 -0.37
N GLU A 81 6.27 14.24 -1.62
CA GLU A 81 4.96 13.82 -2.14
C GLU A 81 4.77 12.31 -2.07
N PHE A 82 5.78 11.54 -2.46
CA PHE A 82 5.76 10.09 -2.35
C PHE A 82 5.68 9.60 -0.89
N THR A 83 6.43 10.24 0.01
CA THR A 83 6.40 9.92 1.45
C THR A 83 5.04 10.22 2.05
N ARG A 84 4.45 11.38 1.73
CA ARG A 84 3.10 11.77 2.16
C ARG A 84 2.07 10.74 1.73
N TRP A 85 2.12 10.32 0.47
CA TRP A 85 1.23 9.26 -0.03
C TRP A 85 1.42 7.94 0.72
N SER A 86 2.66 7.51 0.93
CA SER A 86 2.98 6.23 1.60
C SER A 86 2.46 6.20 3.04
N VAL A 87 2.63 7.30 3.78
CA VAL A 87 2.11 7.43 5.15
C VAL A 87 0.58 7.41 5.16
N ASN A 88 -0.07 8.07 4.19
CA ASN A 88 -1.53 8.03 4.08
C ASN A 88 -2.06 6.62 3.77
N GLN A 89 -1.39 5.86 2.89
CA GLN A 89 -1.76 4.46 2.63
C GLN A 89 -1.63 3.61 3.89
N LYS A 90 -0.55 3.80 4.67
CA LYS A 90 -0.39 3.11 5.95
C LYS A 90 -1.53 3.43 6.91
N ALA A 91 -1.87 4.71 7.07
CA ALA A 91 -2.96 5.14 7.94
C ALA A 91 -4.33 4.55 7.52
N LEU A 92 -4.60 4.45 6.22
CA LEU A 92 -5.81 3.82 5.69
C LEU A 92 -5.85 2.32 5.99
N ASN A 93 -4.73 1.62 5.82
CA ASN A 93 -4.62 0.20 6.15
C ASN A 93 -4.80 -0.05 7.65
N ASP A 94 -4.17 0.76 8.50
CA ASP A 94 -4.29 0.65 9.96
C ASP A 94 -5.74 0.92 10.42
N LYS A 95 -6.40 1.91 9.83
CA LYS A 95 -7.83 2.18 10.07
C LYS A 95 -8.69 0.97 9.67
N THR A 96 -8.42 0.38 8.52
CA THR A 96 -9.18 -0.79 8.01
C THR A 96 -8.99 -2.00 8.91
N ALA A 97 -7.75 -2.27 9.33
CA ALA A 97 -7.44 -3.34 10.27
C ALA A 97 -8.15 -3.13 11.62
N ALA A 98 -8.12 -1.91 12.17
CA ALA A 98 -8.80 -1.59 13.42
C ALA A 98 -10.33 -1.74 13.33
N VAL A 99 -10.93 -1.43 12.17
CA VAL A 99 -12.36 -1.69 11.93
C VAL A 99 -12.64 -3.19 11.87
N ALA A 100 -11.84 -3.95 11.13
CA ALA A 100 -11.99 -5.40 11.02
C ALA A 100 -11.83 -6.10 12.38
N GLU A 101 -10.89 -5.66 13.22
CA GLU A 101 -10.71 -6.18 14.58
C GLU A 101 -11.92 -5.89 15.47
N ARG A 102 -12.48 -4.68 15.41
CA ARG A 102 -13.70 -4.30 16.15
C ARG A 102 -14.92 -5.12 15.71
N GLU A 103 -15.09 -5.31 14.41
CA GLU A 103 -16.15 -6.16 13.85
C GLU A 103 -15.97 -7.62 14.27
N ALA A 104 -14.74 -8.14 14.23
CA ALA A 104 -14.44 -9.50 14.68
C ALA A 104 -14.73 -9.68 16.17
N THR A 105 -14.34 -8.73 17.04
CA THR A 105 -14.62 -8.80 18.49
C THR A 105 -16.10 -8.67 18.83
N CYS A 106 -16.90 -8.00 18.00
CA CYS A 106 -18.36 -7.97 18.18
C CYS A 106 -19.01 -9.36 18.00
N CYS A 107 -18.29 -10.34 17.41
CA CYS A 107 -18.81 -11.65 17.03
C CYS A 107 -18.29 -12.85 17.87
N VAL A 108 -17.47 -12.64 18.92
CA VAL A 108 -16.78 -13.75 19.64
C VAL A 108 -17.34 -14.04 21.05
N GLY A 109 -18.59 -13.68 21.34
CA GLY A 109 -19.22 -14.00 22.62
C GLY A 109 -20.73 -14.16 22.53
N PRO A 110 -21.38 -14.78 23.54
CA PRO A 110 -22.84 -14.98 23.56
C PRO A 110 -23.65 -13.67 23.65
N TYR A 111 -22.98 -12.52 23.75
CA TYR A 111 -23.59 -11.19 23.79
C TYR A 111 -22.87 -10.29 22.77
N CYS A 112 -23.37 -10.23 21.53
CA CYS A 112 -22.99 -9.18 20.59
C CYS A 112 -23.39 -7.82 21.20
N GLN A 113 -22.46 -6.86 21.27
CA GLN A 113 -22.73 -5.55 21.86
C GLN A 113 -23.85 -4.80 21.10
N PRO A 114 -24.71 -4.03 21.80
CA PRO A 114 -25.92 -3.41 21.22
C PRO A 114 -25.64 -2.42 20.08
N HIS A 115 -24.43 -1.84 19.99
CA HIS A 115 -24.07 -0.93 18.91
C HIS A 115 -23.87 -1.61 17.53
N CYS A 116 -23.76 -2.93 17.48
CA CYS A 116 -23.75 -3.68 16.20
C CYS A 116 -25.15 -3.86 15.60
N TYR A 117 -26.24 -3.66 16.38
CA TYR A 117 -27.62 -3.80 15.90
C TYR A 117 -28.13 -2.58 15.12
N GLN A 118 -27.51 -1.40 15.27
CA GLN A 118 -28.00 -0.18 14.60
C GLN A 118 -27.80 -0.21 13.07
N LEU A 119 -26.79 -0.90 12.56
CA LEU A 119 -26.64 -1.09 11.11
C LEU A 119 -27.62 -2.13 10.56
N ALA A 120 -27.90 -3.19 11.32
CA ALA A 120 -28.90 -4.20 10.94
C ALA A 120 -30.33 -3.61 10.97
N GLU A 121 -30.66 -2.77 11.95
CA GLU A 121 -31.94 -2.06 12.02
C GLU A 121 -32.08 -1.04 10.89
N VAL A 122 -31.07 -0.23 10.57
CA VAL A 122 -31.16 0.73 9.46
C VAL A 122 -31.33 0.02 8.11
N VAL A 123 -30.64 -1.10 7.89
CA VAL A 123 -30.81 -1.91 6.67
C VAL A 123 -32.18 -2.60 6.65
N ALA A 124 -32.66 -3.13 7.78
CA ALA A 124 -33.99 -3.73 7.87
C ALA A 124 -35.11 -2.70 7.69
N GLN A 125 -34.96 -1.48 8.23
CA GLN A 125 -35.91 -0.38 8.05
C GLN A 125 -35.95 0.07 6.59
N PHE A 126 -34.80 0.11 5.91
CA PHE A 126 -34.69 0.46 4.49
C PHE A 126 -35.33 -0.61 3.59
N LEU A 127 -35.13 -1.90 3.90
CA LEU A 127 -35.75 -3.01 3.17
C LEU A 127 -37.27 -3.09 3.39
N LEU A 128 -37.76 -2.79 4.60
CA LEU A 128 -39.20 -2.66 4.89
C LEU A 128 -39.82 -1.45 4.16
N TYR A 129 -39.10 -0.34 4.05
CA TYR A 129 -39.56 0.83 3.28
C TYR A 129 -39.66 0.54 1.78
N LEU A 130 -38.86 -0.40 1.27
CA LEU A 130 -38.87 -0.85 -0.11
C LEU A 130 -39.76 -2.08 -0.36
N GLY A 131 -40.46 -2.58 0.66
CA GLY A 131 -41.46 -3.66 0.51
C GLY A 131 -40.91 -5.05 0.21
N TYR A 132 -39.63 -5.32 0.52
CA TYR A 132 -39.05 -6.65 0.32
C TYR A 132 -39.30 -7.54 1.55
N PRO A 133 -39.90 -8.74 1.41
CA PRO A 133 -40.07 -9.67 2.52
C PRO A 133 -38.72 -10.29 2.92
N PHE A 134 -38.44 -10.34 4.23
CA PHE A 134 -37.34 -11.12 4.80
C PHE A 134 -37.60 -12.63 4.60
N PRO A 135 -36.58 -13.45 4.27
CA PRO A 135 -36.69 -14.91 4.30
C PRO A 135 -36.80 -15.45 5.73
#